data_AF-A0A183FD42-F1
#
_entry.id   AF-A0A183FD42-F1
#
_cell.length_a   1.000
_cell.length_b   1.000
_cell.length_c   1.000
_cell.angle_alpha   90.00
_cell.angle_beta   90.00
_cell.angle_gamma   90.00
#
_symmetry.space_group_name_H-M   'P 1'
#
loop_
_entity.id
_entity.type
_entity.pdbx_description
1 polymer ?
#
loop_
_entity_poly.entity_id
_entity_poly.type
_entity_poly.pdbx_seq_one_letter_code
_entity_poly.pdbx_strand_id
1 'polypeptide(L)'
;MYRPFCPPFQNPTHHFVGEETYTVDRIRAEHLKNLPPLLVNTLARLFTRYLSECKVPFHWKTSKTVLLYKKGDLHDIGNYRPSCLLSVVYKLFTLVIQRRISGTLDGGLTKSDHKILA
;
A
#
# COMPACT_ATOMS: atom_id res chain seq x y z
N MET A 1 -28.81 39.84 -7.19
CA MET A 1 -27.86 39.62 -6.08
C MET A 1 -28.14 38.26 -5.46
N TYR A 2 -27.51 37.19 -5.95
CA TYR A 2 -27.61 35.88 -5.30
C TYR A 2 -26.52 35.77 -4.25
N ARG A 3 -26.91 35.76 -2.96
CA ARG A 3 -26.06 35.26 -1.88
C ARG A 3 -26.33 33.76 -1.75
N PRO A 4 -25.33 32.88 -1.87
CA PRO A 4 -25.48 31.51 -1.39
C PRO A 4 -25.28 31.55 0.12
N PHE A 5 -26.35 31.24 0.85
CA PHE A 5 -26.28 30.87 2.26
C PHE A 5 -25.69 29.45 2.32
N CYS A 6 -24.37 29.35 2.23
CA CYS A 6 -23.67 28.10 2.51
C CYS A 6 -23.75 27.91 4.04
N PRO A 7 -24.32 26.79 4.55
CA PRO A 7 -24.36 26.56 5.98
C PRO A 7 -22.95 26.50 6.55
N PRO A 8 -22.73 26.87 7.83
CA PRO A 8 -21.43 26.71 8.46
C PRO A 8 -21.06 25.23 8.40
N PHE A 9 -20.01 24.91 7.66
CA PHE A 9 -19.36 23.61 7.72
C PHE A 9 -18.84 23.48 9.15
N GLN A 10 -19.68 22.91 10.02
CA GLN A 10 -19.31 22.52 11.37
C GLN A 10 -18.07 21.66 11.22
N ASN A 11 -16.98 22.17 11.81
CA ASN A 11 -15.65 21.59 11.83
C ASN A 11 -15.69 20.08 11.60
N PRO A 12 -15.16 19.56 10.47
CA PRO A 12 -14.69 18.20 10.47
C PRO A 12 -13.52 18.24 11.42
N THR A 13 -13.78 17.79 12.64
CA THR A 13 -12.78 17.31 13.57
C THR A 13 -11.54 16.89 12.81
N HIS A 14 -10.42 17.51 13.16
CA HIS A 14 -9.10 17.00 12.94
C HIS A 14 -9.05 15.52 13.37
N HIS A 15 -9.51 14.60 12.52
CA HIS A 15 -8.88 13.31 12.40
C HIS A 15 -7.61 13.58 11.59
N PHE A 16 -6.64 14.23 12.25
CA PHE A 16 -5.28 13.75 12.14
C PHE A 16 -5.39 12.25 12.41
N VAL A 17 -5.43 11.45 11.35
CA VAL A 17 -5.21 10.02 11.51
C VAL A 17 -3.75 9.92 11.89
N GLY A 18 -3.52 9.96 13.20
CA GLY A 18 -2.32 9.45 13.82
C GLY A 18 -2.03 8.12 13.16
N GLU A 19 -0.85 8.06 12.55
CA GLU A 19 0.04 6.93 12.37
C GLU A 19 -0.45 5.55 12.86
N GLU A 20 -1.57 5.08 12.32
CA GLU A 20 -1.96 3.68 12.37
C GLU A 20 -2.22 3.27 10.94
N THR A 21 -1.23 2.60 10.36
CA THR A 21 -1.18 2.14 8.97
C THR A 21 -2.17 1.01 8.72
N TYR A 22 -3.47 1.30 8.87
CA TYR A 22 -4.53 0.41 8.45
C TYR A 22 -4.48 0.34 6.93
N THR A 23 -3.96 -0.77 6.42
CA THR A 23 -4.12 -1.12 5.02
C THR A 23 -5.60 -1.23 4.68
N VAL A 24 -5.95 -1.24 3.39
CA VAL A 24 -7.34 -1.32 2.91
C VAL A 24 -8.14 -2.44 3.61
N ASP A 25 -7.45 -3.52 4.00
CA ASP A 25 -8.03 -4.71 4.62
C ASP A 25 -7.97 -4.71 6.16
N ARG A 26 -7.49 -3.64 6.79
CA ARG A 26 -7.24 -3.51 8.25
C ARG A 26 -6.30 -4.57 8.84
N ILE A 27 -5.56 -5.29 7.98
CA ILE A 27 -4.53 -6.26 8.39
C ILE A 27 -3.22 -5.49 8.62
N ARG A 28 -2.56 -5.75 9.75
CA ARG A 28 -1.22 -5.23 10.07
C ARG A 28 -0.15 -6.24 9.67
N ALA A 29 1.07 -5.76 9.39
CA ALA A 29 2.19 -6.62 9.01
C ALA A 29 2.58 -7.62 10.11
N GLU A 30 2.39 -7.27 11.38
CA GLU A 30 2.60 -8.15 12.53
C GLU A 30 1.70 -9.40 12.50
N HIS A 31 0.46 -9.28 12.00
CA HIS A 31 -0.42 -10.44 11.84
C HIS A 31 0.15 -11.45 10.85
N LEU A 32 0.91 -10.99 9.85
CA LEU A 32 1.57 -11.88 8.89
C LEU A 32 2.83 -12.54 9.47
N LYS A 33 3.52 -11.87 10.40
CA LYS A 33 4.72 -12.43 11.05
C LYS A 33 4.38 -13.58 11.99
N ASN A 34 3.21 -13.51 12.63
CA ASN A 34 2.75 -14.48 13.63
C ASN A 34 1.76 -15.51 13.07
N LEU A 35 1.76 -15.75 11.75
CA LEU A 35 0.85 -16.72 11.15
C LEU A 35 1.21 -18.15 11.56
N PRO A 36 0.22 -19.00 11.90
CA PRO A 36 0.48 -20.41 12.14
C PRO A 36 0.98 -21.09 10.85
N PRO A 37 1.83 -22.13 10.94
CA PRO A 37 2.41 -22.80 9.78
C PRO A 37 1.37 -23.29 8.76
N LEU A 38 0.20 -23.74 9.23
CA LEU A 38 -0.92 -24.15 8.39
C LEU A 38 -1.39 -23.02 7.45
N LEU A 39 -1.46 -21.79 7.98
CA LEU A 39 -1.93 -20.64 7.23
C LEU A 39 -0.86 -20.12 6.27
N VAL A 40 0.42 -20.21 6.66
CA VAL A 40 1.56 -19.94 5.76
C VAL A 40 1.53 -20.88 4.56
N ASN A 41 1.34 -22.19 4.78
CA ASN A 41 1.23 -23.18 3.70
C ASN A 41 0.03 -22.91 2.80
N THR A 42 -1.10 -22.53 3.40
CA THR A 42 -2.31 -22.15 2.63
C THR A 42 -2.05 -20.95 1.74
N LEU A 43 -1.42 -19.90 2.27
CA LEU A 43 -1.04 -18.71 1.49
C LEU A 43 -0.05 -19.04 0.37
N ALA A 44 0.96 -19.89 0.64
CA ALA A 44 1.91 -20.32 -0.37
C ALA A 44 1.23 -21.06 -1.54
N ARG A 45 0.28 -21.97 -1.24
CA ARG A 45 -0.51 -22.67 -2.26
C ARG A 45 -1.37 -21.70 -3.07
N LEU A 46 -2.01 -20.73 -2.40
CA LEU A 46 -2.81 -19.70 -3.07
C LEU A 46 -1.95 -18.81 -3.98
N PHE A 47 -0.79 -18.36 -3.53
CA PHE A 47 0.11 -17.55 -4.34
C PHE A 47 0.61 -18.30 -5.56
N THR A 48 0.96 -19.58 -5.42
CA THR A 48 1.32 -20.42 -6.56
C THR A 48 0.16 -20.54 -7.55
N ARG A 49 -1.07 -20.71 -7.06
CA ARG A 49 -2.28 -20.75 -7.90
C ARG A 49 -2.54 -19.43 -8.63
N TYR A 50 -2.38 -18.30 -7.95
CA TYR A 50 -2.54 -16.97 -8.57
C TYR A 50 -1.52 -16.72 -9.68
N LEU A 51 -0.29 -17.19 -9.48
CA LEU A 51 0.75 -17.14 -10.52
C LEU A 51 0.45 -18.06 -11.69
N SER A 52 0.00 -19.30 -11.44
CA SER A 52 -0.31 -20.24 -12.53
C SER A 52 -1.53 -19.83 -13.34
N GLU A 53 -2.55 -19.26 -12.69
CA GLU A 53 -3.77 -18.81 -13.36
C GLU A 53 -3.68 -17.37 -13.89
N CYS A 54 -2.58 -16.65 -13.62
CA CYS A 54 -2.43 -15.21 -13.90
C CYS A 54 -3.60 -14.37 -13.37
N LYS A 55 -4.19 -14.78 -12.24
CA LYS A 55 -5.37 -14.16 -11.64
C LYS A 55 -5.08 -13.77 -10.20
N VAL A 56 -5.35 -12.50 -9.89
CA VAL A 56 -5.29 -11.95 -8.53
C VAL A 56 -6.69 -11.52 -8.08
N PRO A 57 -6.97 -11.50 -6.76
CA PRO A 57 -8.22 -10.99 -6.23
C PRO A 57 -8.54 -9.57 -6.74
N PHE A 58 -9.81 -9.30 -7.04
CA PHE A 58 -10.25 -7.99 -7.52
C PHE A 58 -9.88 -6.86 -6.55
N HIS A 59 -10.02 -7.10 -5.24
CA HIS A 59 -9.67 -6.13 -4.20
C HIS A 59 -8.19 -5.72 -4.20
N TRP A 60 -7.28 -6.54 -4.73
CA TRP A 60 -5.86 -6.17 -4.84
C TRP A 60 -5.59 -5.20 -6.00
N LYS A 61 -6.54 -5.04 -6.91
CA LYS A 61 -6.47 -4.07 -8.00
C LYS A 61 -6.88 -2.66 -7.56
N THR A 62 -7.43 -2.53 -6.35
CA THR A 62 -7.84 -1.25 -5.76
C THR A 62 -6.87 -0.83 -4.66
N SER A 63 -6.53 0.46 -4.61
CA SER A 63 -5.72 1.07 -3.55
C SER A 63 -6.44 2.27 -2.96
N LYS A 64 -6.12 2.62 -1.71
CA LYS A 64 -6.62 3.84 -1.07
C LYS A 64 -5.54 4.92 -1.13
N THR A 65 -5.81 6.00 -1.85
CA THR A 65 -4.89 7.15 -1.89
C THR A 65 -5.16 8.06 -0.69
N VAL A 66 -4.11 8.36 0.07
CA VAL A 66 -4.12 9.35 1.15
C VAL A 66 -3.15 10.47 0.82
N LEU A 67 -3.52 11.70 1.16
CA LEU A 67 -2.67 12.87 0.98
C LEU A 67 -1.84 13.08 2.24
N LEU A 68 -0.51 13.04 2.08
CA LEU A 68 0.44 13.29 3.15
C LEU A 68 0.97 14.71 3.03
N TYR A 69 0.74 15.52 4.05
CA TYR A 69 1.24 16.88 4.07
C TYR A 69 2.78 16.89 4.10
N LYS A 70 3.39 17.76 3.28
CA LYS A 70 4.85 17.92 3.21
C LYS A 70 5.32 19.16 3.96
N LYS A 71 4.94 20.36 3.49
CA LYS A 71 5.31 21.69 4.04
C LYS A 71 4.54 22.80 3.32
N GLY A 72 4.38 23.98 3.92
CA GLY A 72 3.75 25.15 3.29
C GLY A 72 2.40 25.51 3.88
N ASP A 73 1.48 26.02 3.06
CA ASP A 73 0.10 26.27 3.45
C ASP A 73 -0.71 24.96 3.44
N LEU A 74 -1.52 24.77 4.46
CA LEU A 74 -2.42 23.62 4.62
C LEU A 74 -3.57 23.64 3.60
N HIS A 75 -3.91 24.81 3.04
CA HIS A 75 -4.99 24.96 2.07
C HIS A 75 -4.56 24.76 0.61
N ASP A 76 -3.26 24.71 0.35
CA ASP A 76 -2.72 24.47 -0.97
C ASP A 76 -2.49 22.97 -1.20
N ILE A 77 -3.24 22.39 -2.13
CA ILE A 77 -3.15 20.97 -2.51
C ILE A 77 -1.76 20.58 -3.01
N GLY A 78 -0.99 21.54 -3.57
CA GLY A 78 0.39 21.33 -4.03
C GLY A 78 1.38 21.00 -2.90
N ASN A 79 1.02 21.28 -1.65
CA ASN A 79 1.83 21.00 -0.47
C ASN A 79 1.64 19.57 0.07
N TYR A 80 0.79 18.77 -0.57
CA TYR A 80 0.56 17.38 -0.21
C TYR A 80 1.16 16.42 -1.24
N ARG A 81 1.52 15.22 -0.77
CA ARG A 81 1.98 14.11 -1.60
C ARG A 81 0.94 13.01 -1.59
N PRO A 82 0.47 12.52 -2.75
CA PRO A 82 -0.36 11.33 -2.78
C PRO A 82 0.47 10.10 -2.38
N SER A 83 -0.08 9.29 -1.47
CA SER A 83 0.48 8.01 -1.06
C SER A 83 -0.58 6.93 -1.18
N CYS A 84 -0.23 5.83 -1.84
CA CYS A 84 -1.16 4.73 -2.08
C CYS A 84 -1.01 3.64 -1.01
N LEU A 85 -2.09 3.41 -0.26
CA LEU A 85 -2.19 2.30 0.68
C LEU A 85 -2.68 1.06 -0.07
N LEU A 86 -1.84 0.03 -0.07
CA LEU A 86 -2.10 -1.28 -0.67
C LEU A 86 -2.34 -2.32 0.42
N SER A 87 -3.05 -3.39 0.08
CA SER A 87 -3.19 -4.59 0.93
C SER A 87 -1.82 -5.12 1.38
N VAL A 88 -1.68 -5.50 2.67
CA VAL A 88 -0.44 -6.14 3.14
C VAL A 88 -0.21 -7.47 2.45
N VAL A 89 -1.27 -8.24 2.17
CA VAL A 89 -1.16 -9.54 1.50
C VAL A 89 -0.69 -9.35 0.06
N TYR A 90 -1.18 -8.31 -0.62
CA TYR A 90 -0.68 -7.96 -1.95
C TYR A 90 0.79 -7.55 -1.93
N LYS A 91 1.21 -6.72 -0.97
CA LYS A 91 2.63 -6.36 -0.79
C LYS A 91 3.49 -7.60 -0.55
N LEU A 92 3.02 -8.55 0.26
CA LEU A 92 3.72 -9.82 0.48
C LEU A 92 3.84 -10.63 -0.81
N PHE A 93 2.76 -10.73 -1.58
CA PHE A 93 2.78 -11.42 -2.87
C PHE A 93 3.79 -10.81 -3.85
N THR A 94 3.81 -9.48 -3.99
CA THR A 94 4.79 -8.79 -4.84
C THR A 94 6.21 -8.97 -4.34
N LEU A 95 6.45 -9.02 -3.02
CA LEU A 95 7.77 -9.31 -2.46
C LEU A 95 8.23 -10.74 -2.77
N VAL A 96 7.32 -11.72 -2.74
CA VAL A 96 7.66 -13.11 -3.15
C VAL A 96 8.05 -13.16 -4.62
N ILE A 97 7.30 -12.48 -5.50
CA ILE A 97 7.64 -12.39 -6.93
C ILE A 97 8.98 -11.71 -7.12
N GLN A 98 9.17 -10.53 -6.51
CA GLN A 98 10.41 -9.77 -6.60
C GLN A 98 11.60 -10.62 -6.17
N ARG A 99 11.51 -11.35 -5.05
CA ARG A 99 12.59 -12.24 -4.60
C ARG A 99 12.86 -13.39 -5.57
N ARG A 100 11.84 -13.98 -6.18
CA ARG A 100 12.00 -15.03 -7.20
C ARG A 100 12.70 -14.49 -8.45
N ILE A 101 12.32 -13.29 -8.90
CA ILE A 101 12.92 -12.65 -10.07
C ILE A 101 14.35 -12.21 -9.75
N SER A 102 14.59 -11.51 -8.64
CA SER A 102 15.92 -11.07 -8.21
C SER A 102 16.89 -12.25 -8.02
N GLY A 103 16.45 -13.35 -7.41
CA GLY A 103 17.27 -14.56 -7.30
C GLY A 103 17.63 -15.20 -8.65
N THR A 104 16.86 -14.91 -9.70
CA THR A 104 17.17 -15.34 -11.07
C THR A 104 18.10 -14.35 -11.79
N LEU A 105 17.99 -13.05 -11.48
CA LEU A 105 18.78 -11.97 -12.07
C LEU A 105 20.17 -11.79 -11.43
N ASP A 106 20.34 -12.16 -10.16
CA ASP A 106 21.63 -12.09 -9.46
C ASP A 106 22.67 -13.08 -10.02
N GLY A 107 22.23 -14.07 -10.82
CA GLY A 107 23.11 -14.92 -11.62
C GLY A 107 23.61 -14.27 -12.92
N GLY A 108 23.08 -13.10 -13.30
CA GLY A 108 23.38 -12.44 -14.59
C GLY A 108 23.64 -10.93 -14.53
N LEU A 109 23.40 -10.25 -13.40
CA LEU A 109 23.62 -8.81 -13.27
C LEU A 109 24.55 -8.51 -12.09
N THR A 110 25.81 -8.25 -12.43
CA THR A 110 26.76 -7.59 -11.56
C THR A 110 26.16 -6.29 -11.02
N LYS A 111 26.33 -6.09 -9.71
CA LYS A 111 25.92 -4.94 -8.90
C LYS A 111 26.22 -3.59 -9.57
N SER A 112 25.23 -3.04 -10.25
CA SER A 112 25.05 -1.62 -10.54
C SER A 112 23.55 -1.50 -10.71
N ASP A 113 22.79 -1.02 -9.71
CA ASP A 113 22.65 0.41 -9.48
C ASP A 113 22.24 0.74 -8.03
N HIS A 114 23.19 1.26 -7.24
CA HIS A 114 22.87 2.13 -6.12
C HIS A 114 22.53 3.52 -6.67
N LYS A 115 21.29 3.76 -7.14
CA LYS A 115 20.73 5.13 -7.27
C LYS A 115 19.28 5.21 -7.78
N ILE A 116 18.32 4.56 -7.13
CA ILE A 116 16.92 5.06 -7.18
C ILE A 116 16.30 4.90 -5.80
N LEU A 117 16.47 5.92 -4.96
CA LEU A 117 15.57 6.39 -3.90
C LEU A 117 16.34 7.40 -3.04
N ALA A 118 16.39 8.64 -3.51
CA ALA A 118 16.63 9.84 -2.72
C ALA A 118 15.55 10.86 -3.11
#